data_AF-A0A7V5L3J0-F1
#
_entry.id   AF-A0A7V5L3J0-F1
#
_cell.length_a   1.000
_cell.length_b   1.000
_cell.length_c   1.000
_cell.angle_alpha   90.00
_cell.angle_beta   90.00
_cell.angle_gamma   90.00
#
_symmetry.space_group_name_H-M   'P 1'
#
loop_
_entity.id
_entity.type
_entity.pdbx_description
1 polymer ?
#
loop_
_entity_poly.entity_id
_entity_poly.type
_entity_poly.pdbx_seq_one_letter_code
_entity_poly.pdbx_strand_id
1 'polypeptide(L)'
;MKHFLISIDKSTQSITNLDNADNITVVNSEHLTILFDGTLENIAQTYQSEGIHFIKKLYNPFALVLFDKSTNEIYLARDKVGIKPLYYYDSGTTLIIGTHLKKFHKITNYVSKINPAVLGEYLQFGFILQPNTIFEDTYKVSAGEYHC
;
A
#
# COMPACT_ATOMS: atom_id res chain seq x y z
N MET A 1 1.14 -8.23 -14.15
CA MET A 1 0.56 -7.52 -12.99
C MET A 1 1.27 -6.17 -12.88
N LYS A 2 0.58 -5.07 -12.58
CA LYS A 2 1.22 -3.75 -12.53
C LYS A 2 1.97 -3.60 -11.20
N HIS A 3 3.14 -2.95 -11.24
CA HIS A 3 4.02 -2.88 -10.08
C HIS A 3 4.43 -1.45 -9.78
N PHE A 4 4.02 -0.93 -8.63
CA PHE A 4 4.59 0.31 -8.08
C PHE A 4 5.30 0.03 -6.76
N LEU A 5 6.26 0.89 -6.48
CA LEU A 5 7.01 0.96 -5.24
C LEU A 5 7.18 2.43 -4.90
N ILE A 6 6.75 2.82 -3.71
CA ILE A 6 6.89 4.18 -3.21
C ILE A 6 7.44 4.18 -1.80
N SER A 7 8.06 5.29 -1.45
CA SER A 7 8.49 5.61 -0.09
C SER A 7 7.87 6.93 0.31
N ILE A 8 7.25 6.97 1.49
CA ILE A 8 6.71 8.17 2.11
C ILE A 8 7.53 8.43 3.36
N ASP A 9 8.15 9.60 3.43
CA ASP A 9 8.74 10.10 4.66
C ASP A 9 7.65 10.82 5.46
N LYS A 10 7.31 10.26 6.63
CA LYS A 10 6.24 10.78 7.49
C LYS A 10 6.61 12.12 8.12
N SER A 11 7.90 12.42 8.27
CA SER A 11 8.37 13.67 8.88
C SER A 11 8.32 14.86 7.93
N THR A 12 8.67 14.63 6.67
CA THR A 12 8.69 15.67 5.63
C THR A 12 7.46 15.65 4.74
N GLN A 13 6.56 14.68 4.92
CA GLN A 13 5.41 14.43 4.04
C GLN A 13 5.81 14.31 2.57
N SER A 14 7.05 13.85 2.31
CA SER A 14 7.59 13.73 0.97
C SER A 14 7.35 12.33 0.41
N ILE A 15 6.91 12.27 -0.84
CA ILE A 15 6.70 11.01 -1.55
C ILE A 15 7.80 10.87 -2.60
N THR A 16 8.50 9.73 -2.54
CA THR A 16 9.43 9.31 -3.58
C THR A 16 8.83 8.15 -4.34
N ASN A 17 8.57 8.34 -5.64
CA ASN A 17 8.21 7.24 -6.53
C ASN A 17 9.49 6.54 -6.99
N LEU A 18 9.61 5.25 -6.66
CA LEU A 18 10.84 4.47 -6.86
C LEU A 18 10.74 3.50 -8.02
N ASP A 19 9.54 3.25 -8.55
CA ASP A 19 9.33 2.45 -9.75
C ASP A 19 8.15 3.05 -10.54
N ASN A 20 8.44 3.54 -11.75
CA ASN A 20 7.40 3.95 -12.68
C ASN A 20 6.61 2.71 -13.13
N ALA A 21 5.33 2.68 -12.78
CA ALA A 21 4.43 1.63 -13.20
C ALA A 21 3.68 2.07 -14.46
N ASP A 22 3.90 1.38 -15.57
CA ASP A 22 3.05 1.53 -16.74
C ASP A 22 1.60 1.16 -16.37
N ASN A 23 0.65 2.06 -16.67
CA ASN A 23 -0.80 1.91 -16.50
C ASN A 23 -1.37 2.02 -15.08
N ILE A 24 -0.73 2.74 -14.15
CA ILE A 24 -1.34 3.10 -12.85
C ILE A 24 -1.85 4.54 -12.91
N THR A 25 -3.02 4.80 -12.35
CA THR A 25 -3.52 6.16 -12.22
C THR A 25 -2.74 6.85 -11.11
N VAL A 26 -1.89 7.81 -11.49
CA VAL A 26 -1.17 8.68 -10.57
C VAL A 26 -1.84 10.05 -10.59
N VAL A 27 -2.44 10.44 -9.48
CA VAL A 27 -2.90 11.82 -9.27
C VAL A 27 -1.92 12.47 -8.32
N ASN A 28 -1.32 13.58 -8.73
CA ASN A 28 -0.46 14.36 -7.85
C ASN A 28 -0.90 15.83 -7.89
N SER A 29 -1.31 16.34 -6.74
CA SER A 29 -1.67 17.74 -6.50
C SER A 29 -0.92 18.24 -5.27
N GLU A 30 -0.98 19.54 -4.98
CA GLU A 30 -0.24 20.11 -3.83
C GLU A 30 -0.53 19.37 -2.53
N HIS A 31 -1.79 18.98 -2.30
CA HIS A 31 -2.26 18.39 -1.04
C HIS A 31 -2.63 16.92 -1.11
N LEU A 32 -2.81 16.35 -2.32
CA LEU A 32 -3.33 15.00 -2.48
C LEU A 32 -2.50 14.23 -3.50
N THR A 33 -2.02 13.06 -3.08
CA THR A 33 -1.34 12.09 -3.95
C THR A 33 -2.09 10.77 -3.93
N ILE A 34 -2.45 10.25 -5.10
CA ILE A 34 -3.16 8.97 -5.26
C ILE A 34 -2.37 8.09 -6.23
N LEU A 35 -2.14 6.85 -5.81
CA LEU A 35 -1.68 5.76 -6.67
C LEU A 35 -2.76 4.69 -6.68
N PHE A 36 -3.34 4.46 -7.86
CA PHE A 36 -4.47 3.57 -8.00
C PHE A 36 -4.26 2.59 -9.14
N ASP A 37 -4.10 1.32 -8.79
CA ASP A 37 -4.12 0.21 -9.73
C ASP A 37 -5.51 -0.43 -9.76
N GLY A 38 -6.46 0.22 -10.43
CA GLY A 38 -7.83 -0.24 -10.61
C GLY A 38 -8.51 0.49 -11.76
N THR A 39 -9.84 0.41 -11.82
CA THR A 39 -10.66 1.11 -12.82
C THR A 39 -11.66 2.01 -12.12
N LEU A 40 -11.42 3.32 -12.22
CA LEU A 40 -12.30 4.38 -11.75
C LEU A 40 -11.91 5.66 -12.50
N GLU A 41 -12.87 6.33 -13.13
CA GLU A 41 -12.60 7.46 -14.04
C GLU A 41 -12.08 8.69 -13.30
N ASN A 42 -12.75 9.11 -12.23
CA ASN A 42 -12.44 10.35 -11.50
C ASN A 42 -12.17 10.12 -10.00
N ILE A 43 -11.16 9.31 -9.67
CA ILE A 43 -10.87 8.90 -8.29
C ILE A 43 -10.65 10.07 -7.31
N ALA A 44 -9.96 11.13 -7.74
CA ALA A 44 -9.68 12.28 -6.88
C ALA A 44 -10.98 13.03 -6.51
N GLN A 45 -11.85 13.26 -7.50
CA GLN A 45 -13.15 13.88 -7.27
C GLN A 45 -14.04 13.02 -6.39
N THR A 46 -14.06 11.70 -6.63
CA THR A 46 -14.82 10.75 -5.79
C THR A 46 -14.35 10.79 -4.34
N TYR A 47 -13.03 10.78 -4.10
CA TYR A 47 -12.47 10.91 -2.76
C TYR A 47 -12.86 12.25 -2.11
N GLN A 48 -12.78 13.37 -2.85
CA GLN A 48 -13.18 14.68 -2.32
C GLN A 48 -14.68 14.73 -1.94
N SER A 49 -15.55 14.05 -2.70
CA SER A 49 -16.99 14.05 -2.42
C SER A 49 -17.44 13.06 -1.34
N GLU A 50 -16.76 11.91 -1.20
CA GLU A 50 -17.22 10.79 -0.37
C GLU A 50 -16.23 10.39 0.75
N GLY A 51 -15.04 11.00 0.79
CA GLY A 51 -13.93 10.55 1.63
C GLY A 51 -13.47 9.13 1.29
N ILE A 52 -12.66 8.49 2.14
CA ILE A 52 -12.12 7.13 1.90
C ILE A 52 -13.22 6.05 1.71
N HIS A 53 -14.45 6.31 2.14
CA HIS A 53 -15.56 5.34 2.10
C HIS A 53 -15.95 4.88 0.69
N PHE A 54 -15.58 5.64 -0.36
CA PHE A 54 -15.87 5.26 -1.75
C PHE A 54 -15.31 3.88 -2.13
N ILE A 55 -14.22 3.44 -1.49
CA ILE A 55 -13.59 2.14 -1.77
C ILE A 55 -14.56 0.97 -1.57
N LYS A 56 -15.57 1.11 -0.70
CA LYS A 56 -16.58 0.06 -0.46
C LYS A 56 -17.49 -0.17 -1.67
N LYS A 57 -17.64 0.86 -2.53
CA LYS A 57 -18.43 0.84 -3.76
C LYS A 57 -17.65 0.27 -4.96
N LEU A 58 -16.34 0.09 -4.84
CA LEU A 58 -15.53 -0.51 -5.90
C LEU A 58 -15.80 -2.01 -5.98
N TYR A 59 -16.17 -2.47 -7.19
CA TYR A 59 -16.43 -3.88 -7.48
C TYR A 59 -15.24 -4.58 -8.15
N ASN A 60 -14.42 -3.83 -8.87
CA ASN A 60 -13.27 -4.38 -9.59
C ASN A 60 -12.07 -4.54 -8.65
N PRO A 61 -11.17 -5.52 -8.90
CA PRO A 61 -9.91 -5.64 -8.18
C PRO A 61 -9.09 -4.34 -8.27
N PHE A 62 -8.63 -3.83 -7.13
CA PHE A 62 -7.85 -2.60 -7.03
C PHE A 62 -6.79 -2.69 -5.92
N ALA A 63 -5.75 -1.88 -6.05
CA ALA A 63 -4.85 -1.49 -4.97
C ALA A 63 -4.75 0.04 -4.97
N LEU A 64 -4.89 0.65 -3.80
CA LEU A 64 -4.95 2.08 -3.58
C LEU A 64 -3.93 2.48 -2.53
N VAL A 65 -3.15 3.49 -2.86
CA VAL A 65 -2.47 4.34 -1.89
C VAL A 65 -2.99 5.75 -2.08
N LEU A 66 -3.45 6.35 -0.99
CA LEU A 66 -3.89 7.73 -0.96
C LEU A 66 -3.15 8.43 0.16
N PHE A 67 -2.50 9.53 -0.16
CA PHE A 67 -1.87 10.40 0.82
C PHE A 67 -2.50 11.78 0.75
N ASP A 68 -3.16 12.16 1.83
CA ASP A 68 -3.76 13.47 2.01
C ASP A 68 -2.88 14.29 2.97
N LYS A 69 -2.13 15.24 2.40
CA LYS A 69 -1.26 16.14 3.17
C LYS A 69 -2.05 17.15 3.99
N SER A 70 -3.30 17.43 3.62
CA SER A 70 -4.13 18.38 4.36
C SER A 70 -4.58 17.80 5.70
N THR A 71 -4.82 16.49 5.75
CA THR A 71 -5.18 15.77 6.98
C THR A 71 -4.00 14.99 7.59
N ASN A 72 -2.88 14.88 6.87
CA ASN A 72 -1.73 14.05 7.21
C ASN A 72 -2.09 12.55 7.36
N GLU A 73 -3.01 12.08 6.52
CA GLU A 73 -3.50 10.70 6.54
C GLU A 73 -2.99 9.92 5.32
N ILE A 74 -2.58 8.66 5.55
CA ILE A 74 -2.15 7.74 4.50
C ILE A 74 -3.09 6.54 4.49
N TYR A 75 -3.92 6.44 3.46
CA TYR A 75 -4.80 5.32 3.28
C TYR A 75 -4.20 4.27 2.34
N LEU A 76 -4.07 3.04 2.84
CA LEU A 76 -3.72 1.87 2.06
C LEU A 76 -4.95 0.97 1.97
N ALA A 77 -5.47 0.75 0.76
CA ALA A 77 -6.65 -0.09 0.57
C ALA A 77 -6.48 -1.02 -0.61
N ARG A 78 -7.16 -2.17 -0.56
CA ARG A 78 -7.20 -3.12 -1.66
C ARG A 78 -8.56 -3.79 -1.75
N ASP A 79 -8.75 -4.53 -2.84
CA ASP A 79 -10.03 -5.18 -3.13
C ASP A 79 -10.50 -6.17 -2.07
N LYS A 80 -11.82 -6.42 -2.08
CA LYS A 80 -12.55 -7.25 -1.10
C LYS A 80 -12.04 -8.68 -0.99
N VAL A 81 -11.57 -9.25 -2.10
CA VAL A 81 -11.09 -10.63 -2.15
C VAL A 81 -9.58 -10.70 -1.91
N GLY A 82 -8.87 -9.59 -2.15
CA GLY A 82 -7.43 -9.54 -2.10
C GLY A 82 -6.79 -10.17 -3.34
N ILE A 83 -7.36 -9.93 -4.52
CA ILE A 83 -6.77 -10.31 -5.81
C ILE A 83 -5.50 -9.50 -6.09
N LYS A 84 -5.51 -8.18 -5.86
CA LYS A 84 -4.34 -7.32 -6.07
C LYS A 84 -3.56 -7.14 -4.77
N PRO A 85 -2.35 -7.68 -4.62
CA PRO A 85 -1.58 -7.53 -3.39
C PRO A 85 -1.13 -6.09 -3.17
N LEU A 86 -1.12 -5.69 -1.90
CA LEU A 86 -0.57 -4.42 -1.43
C LEU A 86 0.15 -4.70 -0.11
N TYR A 87 1.44 -4.40 -0.09
CA TYR A 87 2.31 -4.57 1.07
C TYR A 87 2.81 -3.21 1.51
N TYR A 88 3.09 -3.08 2.80
CA TYR A 88 3.75 -1.91 3.35
C TYR A 88 4.76 -2.32 4.42
N TYR A 89 5.81 -1.51 4.56
CA TYR A 89 6.78 -1.58 5.64
C TYR A 89 6.79 -0.25 6.36
N ASP A 90 6.72 -0.28 7.68
CA ASP A 90 6.65 0.91 8.52
C ASP A 90 7.80 0.92 9.53
N SER A 91 8.80 1.78 9.29
CA SER A 91 9.91 1.97 10.25
C SER A 91 9.59 2.98 11.35
N GLY A 92 8.34 3.46 11.44
CA GLY A 92 7.92 4.58 12.29
C GLY A 92 8.18 5.95 11.66
N THR A 93 9.27 6.11 10.91
CA THR A 93 9.63 7.37 10.21
C THR A 93 9.39 7.32 8.71
N THR A 94 9.55 6.15 8.10
CA THR A 94 9.39 5.92 6.66
C THR A 94 8.37 4.82 6.44
N LEU A 95 7.44 5.08 5.53
CA LEU A 95 6.47 4.11 5.05
C LEU A 95 6.82 3.72 3.61
N ILE A 96 7.22 2.46 3.42
CA ILE A 96 7.47 1.89 2.10
C ILE A 96 6.23 1.12 1.68
N ILE A 97 5.73 1.34 0.47
CA ILE A 97 4.52 0.67 -0.03
C ILE A 97 4.76 0.12 -1.42
N GLY A 98 4.24 -1.07 -1.70
CA GLY A 98 4.24 -1.60 -3.05
C GLY A 98 3.43 -2.87 -3.23
N THR A 99 3.21 -3.24 -4.49
CA THR A 99 2.41 -4.44 -4.83
C THR A 99 3.25 -5.73 -4.85
N HIS A 100 4.55 -5.63 -4.59
CA HIS A 100 5.45 -6.78 -4.62
C HIS A 100 6.57 -6.68 -3.58
N LEU A 101 6.55 -7.59 -2.61
CA LEU A 101 7.47 -7.60 -1.47
C LEU A 101 8.95 -7.65 -1.89
N LYS A 102 9.30 -8.44 -2.92
CA LYS A 102 10.69 -8.52 -3.41
C LYS A 102 11.30 -7.18 -3.84
N LYS A 103 10.48 -6.19 -4.19
CA LYS A 103 10.98 -4.86 -4.60
C LYS A 103 11.49 -4.04 -3.42
N PHE A 104 11.07 -4.36 -2.20
CA PHE A 104 11.44 -3.60 -0.99
C PHE A 104 12.94 -3.71 -0.72
N HIS A 105 13.57 -4.84 -1.07
CA HIS A 105 15.02 -5.04 -0.96
C HIS A 105 15.87 -4.05 -1.78
N LYS A 106 15.27 -3.31 -2.71
CA LYS A 106 15.97 -2.26 -3.47
C LYS A 106 16.09 -0.95 -2.69
N ILE A 107 15.38 -0.81 -1.57
CA ILE A 107 15.33 0.42 -0.79
C ILE A 107 16.36 0.35 0.33
N THR A 108 17.25 1.33 0.39
CA THR A 108 18.34 1.40 1.37
C THR A 108 17.84 1.35 2.82
N ASN A 109 16.67 1.93 3.09
CA ASN A 109 16.09 2.02 4.44
C ASN A 109 15.21 0.81 4.82
N TYR A 110 15.08 -0.19 3.94
CA TYR A 110 14.31 -1.40 4.23
C TYR A 110 15.18 -2.43 4.96
N VAL A 111 14.75 -2.82 6.17
CA VAL A 111 15.44 -3.85 6.96
C VAL A 111 14.74 -5.18 6.76
N SER A 112 15.37 -6.06 5.99
CA SER A 112 14.84 -7.41 5.70
C SER A 112 15.13 -8.40 6.82
N LYS A 113 14.55 -8.22 8.01
CA LYS A 113 14.69 -9.15 9.13
C LYS A 113 13.52 -10.14 9.16
N ILE A 114 13.81 -11.44 9.25
CA ILE A 114 12.76 -12.48 9.33
C ILE A 114 12.14 -12.48 10.72
N ASN A 115 10.80 -12.51 10.79
CA ASN A 115 10.07 -12.71 12.04
C ASN A 115 10.01 -14.21 12.39
N PRO A 116 10.69 -14.69 13.45
CA PRO A 116 10.73 -16.11 13.78
C PRO A 116 9.36 -16.69 14.16
N ALA A 117 8.46 -15.89 14.73
CA ALA A 117 7.11 -16.34 15.08
C ALA A 117 6.31 -16.66 13.81
N VAL A 118 6.33 -15.76 12.83
CA VAL A 118 5.66 -15.97 11.53
C VAL A 118 6.32 -17.07 10.72
N LEU A 119 7.64 -17.25 10.83
CA LEU A 119 8.32 -18.40 10.25
C LEU A 119 7.80 -19.72 10.83
N GLY A 120 7.58 -19.77 12.15
CA GLY A 120 6.94 -20.91 12.82
C GLY A 120 5.55 -21.21 12.25
N GLU A 121 4.71 -20.18 12.08
CA GLU A 121 3.39 -20.31 11.46
C GLU A 121 3.48 -20.86 10.03
N TYR A 122 4.40 -20.34 9.21
CA TYR A 122 4.60 -20.81 7.85
C TYR A 122 5.01 -22.28 7.80
N LEU A 123 5.93 -22.71 8.68
CA LEU A 123 6.35 -24.10 8.76
C LEU A 123 5.22 -25.02 9.23
N GLN A 124 4.30 -24.53 10.05
CA GLN A 124 3.16 -25.28 10.56
C GLN A 124 2.02 -25.41 9.53
N PHE A 125 1.67 -24.31 8.85
CA PHE A 125 0.47 -24.24 8.00
C PHE A 125 0.78 -24.27 6.49
N GLY A 126 2.03 -24.05 6.09
CA GLY A 126 2.46 -23.96 4.69
C GLY A 126 2.18 -22.60 4.03
N PHE A 127 1.60 -21.64 4.77
CA PHE A 127 1.34 -20.27 4.31
C PHE A 127 1.35 -19.29 5.48
N ILE A 128 1.55 -18.00 5.18
CA ILE A 128 1.51 -16.91 6.18
C ILE A 128 0.13 -16.28 6.18
N LEU A 129 -0.45 -16.11 7.37
CA LEU A 129 -1.75 -15.47 7.55
C LEU A 129 -1.65 -13.95 7.36
N GLN A 130 -2.67 -13.37 6.74
CA GLN A 130 -2.81 -11.91 6.66
C GLN A 130 -3.09 -11.38 8.08
N PRO A 131 -2.56 -10.21 8.48
CA PRO A 131 -1.81 -9.24 7.67
C PRO A 131 -0.29 -9.45 7.67
N ASN A 132 0.24 -10.56 8.20
CA ASN A 132 1.68 -10.74 8.33
C ASN A 132 2.38 -11.00 6.99
N THR A 133 3.67 -10.68 6.94
CA THR A 133 4.62 -11.24 5.98
C THR A 133 5.74 -11.96 6.75
N ILE A 134 6.68 -12.59 6.03
CA ILE A 134 7.82 -13.25 6.67
C ILE A 134 8.78 -12.26 7.33
N PHE A 135 8.71 -10.98 6.98
CA PHE A 135 9.61 -9.94 7.48
C PHE A 135 8.98 -9.15 8.63
N GLU A 136 9.81 -8.76 9.58
CA GLU A 136 9.46 -7.81 10.64
C GLU A 136 9.04 -6.46 10.05
N ASP A 137 8.13 -5.77 10.73
CA ASP A 137 7.58 -4.46 10.38
C ASP A 137 7.00 -4.34 8.96
N THR A 138 6.77 -5.50 8.32
CA THR A 138 6.32 -5.59 6.94
C THR A 138 5.03 -6.39 6.89
N TYR A 139 3.99 -5.75 6.39
CA TYR A 139 2.63 -6.24 6.46
C TYR A 139 1.99 -6.24 5.08
N LYS A 140 0.98 -7.11 4.93
CA LYS A 140 0.08 -7.16 3.80
C LYS A 140 -1.22 -6.50 4.22
N VAL A 141 -1.69 -5.53 3.45
CA VAL A 141 -2.99 -4.91 3.70
C VAL A 141 -4.08 -5.99 3.64
N SER A 142 -4.96 -6.02 4.64
CA SER A 142 -6.10 -6.93 4.72
C SER A 142 -7.04 -6.72 3.54
N ALA A 143 -7.65 -7.80 3.05
CA ALA A 143 -8.60 -7.73 1.95
C ALA A 143 -9.88 -6.99 2.36
N GLY A 144 -10.38 -6.09 1.52
CA GLY A 144 -11.62 -5.34 1.75
C GLY A 144 -11.57 -4.28 2.86
N GLU A 145 -10.42 -4.11 3.48
CA GLU A 145 -10.18 -3.12 4.52
C GLU A 145 -9.24 -2.02 4.01
N TYR A 146 -9.21 -0.91 4.73
CA TYR A 146 -8.19 0.12 4.58
C TYR A 146 -7.39 0.24 5.87
N HIS A 147 -6.10 0.52 5.72
CA HIS A 147 -5.20 0.88 6.80
C HIS A 147 -4.94 2.39 6.72
N CYS A 148 -4.91 3.08 7.86
CA CYS A 148 -4.69 4.52 7.99
C CYS A 148 -3.50 4.77 8.93
#